data_AF-A0A3D6D108-F1
#
_entry.id   AF-A0A3D6D108-F1
#
_cell.length_a   1.000
_cell.length_b   1.000
_cell.length_c   1.000
_cell.angle_alpha   90.00
_cell.angle_beta   90.00
_cell.angle_gamma   90.00
#
_symmetry.space_group_name_H-M   'P 1'
#
loop_
_entity.id
_entity.type
_entity.pdbx_description
1 polymer ?
#
loop_
_entity_poly.entity_id
_entity_poly.type
_entity_poly.pdbx_seq_one_letter_code
_entity_poly.pdbx_strand_id
1 'polypeptide(L)'
;KVKSGPLGGDQAIGQMISTDNIIGIIFFRDPLSAHPHHADIEALGRLCDVYQVPLATNPTTATAVLDYLVANEHMETSPVNSLMEDYGRQQAQVVQDKSNPS
;
A
#
# COMPACT_ATOMS: atom_id res chain seq x y z
N LYS A 1 -16.86 8.36 9.20
CA LYS A 1 -15.78 9.18 9.78
C LYS A 1 -14.60 8.26 10.06
N VAL A 2 -13.56 8.31 9.24
CA VAL A 2 -12.28 7.64 9.53
C VAL A 2 -11.56 8.41 10.65
N LYS A 3 -10.96 7.71 11.61
CA LYS A 3 -10.16 8.31 12.70
C LYS A 3 -8.90 8.95 12.08
N SER A 4 -8.38 10.02 12.69
CA SER A 4 -7.18 10.69 12.16
C SER A 4 -5.98 9.73 12.08
N GLY A 5 -5.08 9.96 11.11
CA GLY A 5 -3.90 9.13 10.81
C GLY A 5 -3.16 8.55 12.03
N PRO A 6 -2.80 9.37 13.05
CA PRO A 6 -2.07 8.88 14.21
C PRO A 6 -2.83 7.86 15.09
N LEU A 7 -4.17 7.78 14.95
CA LEU A 7 -5.04 7.00 15.84
C LEU A 7 -5.65 5.75 15.16
N GLY A 8 -5.13 5.35 14.00
CA GLY A 8 -5.54 4.11 13.31
C GLY A 8 -6.19 4.29 11.94
N GLY A 9 -6.18 5.51 11.37
CA GLY A 9 -6.61 5.74 9.99
C GLY A 9 -5.76 4.98 8.98
N ASP A 10 -4.44 4.99 9.16
CA ASP A 10 -3.49 4.38 8.23
C ASP A 10 -3.52 2.84 8.30
N GLN A 11 -3.79 2.29 9.49
CA GLN A 11 -4.04 0.85 9.65
C GLN A 11 -5.32 0.40 8.94
N ALA A 12 -6.39 1.20 9.02
CA ALA A 12 -7.62 0.92 8.31
C ALA A 12 -7.42 0.97 6.78
N ILE A 13 -6.65 1.95 6.27
CA ILE A 13 -6.27 2.01 4.86
C ILE A 13 -5.44 0.79 4.45
N GLY A 14 -4.45 0.40 5.26
CA GLY A 14 -3.64 -0.79 5.00
C GLY A 14 -4.48 -2.08 4.95
N GLN A 15 -5.46 -2.23 5.84
CA GLN A 15 -6.40 -3.35 5.79
C GLN A 15 -7.25 -3.34 4.51
N MET A 16 -7.71 -2.17 4.08
CA MET A 16 -8.50 -2.02 2.86
C MET A 16 -7.67 -2.29 1.59
N ILE A 17 -6.38 -1.93 1.57
CA ILE A 17 -5.43 -2.32 0.51
C ILE A 17 -5.30 -3.84 0.44
N SER A 18 -5.09 -4.50 1.60
CA SER A 18 -4.88 -5.95 1.65
C SER A 18 -6.12 -6.81 1.34
N THR A 19 -7.30 -6.19 1.28
CA THR A 19 -8.59 -6.88 1.05
C THR A 19 -9.21 -6.49 -0.30
N ASP A 20 -8.42 -5.93 -1.21
CA ASP A 20 -8.83 -5.49 -2.56
C ASP A 20 -10.03 -4.51 -2.57
N ASN A 21 -10.27 -3.80 -1.47
CA ASN A 21 -11.37 -2.85 -1.33
C ASN A 21 -10.97 -1.41 -1.72
N ILE A 22 -9.76 -1.23 -2.28
CA ILE A 22 -9.23 0.05 -2.75
C ILE A 22 -8.61 -0.16 -4.14
N ILE A 23 -9.03 0.67 -5.10
CA ILE A 23 -8.53 0.66 -6.48
C ILE A 23 -7.43 1.72 -6.72
N GLY A 24 -7.21 2.63 -5.79
CA GLY A 24 -6.18 3.67 -5.87
C GLY A 24 -6.21 4.60 -4.66
N ILE A 25 -5.10 5.27 -4.39
CA ILE A 25 -4.91 6.14 -3.23
C ILE A 25 -4.43 7.52 -3.68
N ILE A 26 -5.09 8.56 -3.17
CA ILE A 26 -4.66 9.95 -3.31
C ILE A 26 -4.31 10.47 -1.91
N PHE A 27 -3.04 10.76 -1.67
CA PHE A 27 -2.49 11.15 -0.38
C PHE A 27 -1.67 12.44 -0.47
N PHE A 28 -2.35 13.59 -0.41
CA PHE A 28 -1.68 14.89 -0.44
C PHE A 28 -1.16 15.28 0.93
N ARG A 29 0.11 15.71 0.96
CA ARG A 29 0.79 16.18 2.15
C ARG A 29 1.06 17.68 2.05
N ASP A 30 1.13 18.34 3.19
CA ASP A 30 1.73 19.66 3.29
C ASP A 30 3.27 19.50 3.35
N PRO A 31 4.00 19.90 2.29
CA PRO A 31 5.46 19.74 2.21
C PRO A 31 6.22 20.63 3.20
N LEU A 32 5.55 21.60 3.83
CA LEU A 32 6.16 22.56 4.75
C LEU A 32 5.93 22.22 6.23
N SER A 33 5.11 21.20 6.51
CA SER A 33 4.83 20.76 7.87
C SER A 33 5.64 19.51 8.21
N ALA A 34 6.55 19.61 9.19
CA ALA A 34 7.27 18.45 9.73
C ALA A 34 6.28 17.58 10.53
N HIS A 35 5.63 16.63 9.86
CA HIS A 35 4.79 15.64 10.54
C HIS A 35 5.68 14.49 11.04
N PRO A 36 5.56 14.04 12.30
CA PRO A 36 6.25 12.87 12.86
C PRO A 36 6.00 11.54 12.13
N HIS A 37 5.21 11.57 11.05
CA HIS A 37 4.61 10.43 10.35
C HIS A 37 5.32 10.05 9.05
N HIS A 38 6.60 10.42 8.86
CA HIS A 38 7.35 10.07 7.65
C HIS A 38 7.39 8.54 7.43
N ALA A 39 7.49 7.77 8.51
CA ALA A 39 7.43 6.31 8.50
C ALA A 39 6.10 5.76 7.95
N ASP A 40 4.99 6.48 8.15
CA ASP A 40 3.65 6.02 7.72
C ASP A 40 3.48 6.14 6.20
N ILE A 41 4.10 7.14 5.58
CA ILE A 41 4.12 7.30 4.11
C ILE A 41 4.97 6.22 3.45
N GLU A 42 6.13 5.92 4.02
CA GLU A 42 6.97 4.82 3.52
C GLU A 42 6.26 3.48 3.68
N ALA A 43 5.58 3.27 4.83
CA ALA A 43 4.80 2.05 5.06
C ALA A 43 3.63 1.92 4.08
N LEU A 44 2.89 3.01 3.82
CA LEU A 44 1.78 3.04 2.86
C LEU A 44 2.27 2.85 1.42
N GLY A 45 3.36 3.51 1.04
CA GLY A 45 4.00 3.34 -0.27
C GLY A 45 4.42 1.88 -0.49
N ARG A 46 5.06 1.26 0.50
CA ARG A 46 5.42 -0.16 0.44
C ARG A 46 4.21 -1.07 0.26
N LEU A 47 3.09 -0.78 0.92
CA LEU A 47 1.85 -1.55 0.71
C LEU A 47 1.33 -1.35 -0.72
N CYS A 48 1.33 -0.12 -1.23
CA CYS A 48 0.93 0.14 -2.61
C CYS A 48 1.82 -0.62 -3.61
N ASP A 49 3.12 -0.65 -3.39
CA ASP A 49 4.06 -1.43 -4.21
C ASP A 49 3.79 -2.94 -4.11
N VAL A 50 3.50 -3.46 -2.92
CA VAL A 50 3.23 -4.89 -2.69
C VAL A 50 1.89 -5.33 -3.27
N TYR A 51 0.88 -4.46 -3.30
CA TYR A 51 -0.44 -4.79 -3.83
C TYR A 51 -0.69 -4.19 -5.22
N GLN A 52 0.31 -3.55 -5.82
CA GLN A 52 0.23 -2.85 -7.12
C GLN A 52 -0.95 -1.85 -7.18
N VAL A 53 -1.22 -1.18 -6.06
CA VAL A 53 -2.27 -0.16 -5.96
C VAL A 53 -1.70 1.20 -6.40
N PRO A 54 -2.33 1.89 -7.36
CA PRO A 54 -1.89 3.22 -7.77
C PRO A 54 -1.89 4.22 -6.60
N LEU A 55 -0.78 4.92 -6.41
CA LEU A 55 -0.60 5.92 -5.34
C LEU A 55 -0.22 7.28 -5.92
N ALA A 56 -0.98 8.31 -5.58
CA ALA A 56 -0.70 9.70 -5.94
C ALA A 56 -0.41 10.55 -4.70
N THR A 57 0.75 11.20 -4.67
CA THR A 57 1.17 12.08 -3.56
C THR A 57 1.18 13.56 -3.90
N ASN A 58 0.85 13.91 -5.14
CA ASN A 58 0.72 15.28 -5.63
C ASN A 58 -0.43 15.38 -6.65
N PRO A 59 -0.96 16.58 -6.93
CA PRO A 59 -2.09 16.77 -7.83
C PRO A 59 -1.89 16.23 -9.25
N THR A 60 -0.70 16.43 -9.84
CA THR A 60 -0.41 15.97 -11.20
C THR A 60 -0.47 14.44 -11.31
N THR A 61 0.12 13.74 -10.33
CA THR A 61 0.03 12.27 -10.27
C THR A 61 -1.40 11.81 -9.99
N ALA A 62 -2.18 12.55 -9.20
CA ALA A 62 -3.58 12.20 -8.92
C ALA A 62 -4.45 12.27 -10.17
N THR A 63 -4.25 13.27 -11.04
CA THR A 63 -4.93 13.34 -12.34
C THR A 63 -4.58 12.12 -13.19
N ALA A 64 -3.30 11.77 -13.31
CA ALA A 64 -2.88 10.62 -14.10
C ALA A 64 -3.44 9.29 -13.57
N VAL A 65 -3.46 9.11 -12.24
CA VAL A 65 -4.07 7.94 -11.60
C VAL A 65 -5.57 7.89 -11.84
N LEU A 66 -6.27 9.02 -11.72
CA LEU A 66 -7.72 9.08 -11.96
C LEU A 66 -8.05 8.75 -13.42
N ASP A 67 -7.32 9.33 -14.37
CA ASP A 67 -7.49 9.05 -15.81
C ASP A 67 -7.27 7.57 -16.11
N TYR A 68 -6.23 6.96 -15.50
CA TYR A 68 -5.98 5.53 -15.60
C TYR A 68 -7.14 4.70 -15.05
N LEU A 69 -7.66 5.02 -13.87
CA LEU A 69 -8.75 4.26 -13.24
C LEU A 69 -10.06 4.36 -14.03
N VAL A 70 -10.40 5.55 -14.53
CA VAL A 70 -11.59 5.76 -15.37
C VAL A 70 -11.46 5.02 -16.69
N ALA A 71 -10.28 5.01 -17.32
CA ALA A 71 -10.06 4.27 -18.56
C ALA A 71 -10.14 2.74 -18.40
N ASN A 72 -9.94 2.23 -17.18
CA ASN A 72 -9.86 0.80 -16.87
C ASN A 72 -11.00 0.31 -15.95
N GLU A 73 -12.15 0.97 -15.94
CA GLU A 73 -13.32 0.66 -15.07
C GLU A 73 -13.86 -0.78 -15.21
N HIS A 74 -13.40 -1.54 -16.22
CA HIS A 74 -13.75 -2.94 -16.48
C HIS A 74 -12.63 -3.96 -16.20
N MET A 75 -11.48 -3.57 -15.65
CA MET A 75 -10.43 -4.52 -15.30
C MET A 75 -10.81 -5.28 -14.02
N GLU A 76 -11.01 -6.60 -14.11
CA GLU A 76 -10.94 -7.46 -12.94
C GLU A 76 -9.55 -7.26 -12.29
N THR A 77 -9.53 -6.98 -11.00
CA THR A 77 -8.31 -6.80 -10.20
C THR A 77 -7.37 -7.98 -10.48
N SER A 78 -6.22 -7.70 -11.10
CA SER A 78 -5.24 -8.72 -11.49
C SER A 78 -4.93 -9.63 -10.29
N PRO A 79 -4.86 -10.97 -10.47
CA PRO A 79 -4.65 -11.88 -9.37
C PRO A 79 -3.25 -11.66 -8.79
N VAL A 80 -3.26 -11.18 -7.55
CA VAL A 80 -2.29 -11.30 -6.46
C VAL A 80 -0.82 -11.53 -6.85
N ASN A 81 -0.02 -10.56 -6.42
CA ASN A 81 1.39 -10.34 -6.70
C ASN A 81 2.30 -11.52 -6.31
N SER A 82 2.97 -12.13 -7.29
CA SER A 82 3.95 -13.23 -7.12
C SER A 82 5.08 -12.86 -6.15
N LEU A 83 5.41 -11.57 -6.07
CA LEU A 83 6.34 -11.02 -5.09
C LEU A 83 5.92 -11.30 -3.65
N MET A 84 4.63 -11.22 -3.33
CA MET A 84 4.13 -11.43 -1.97
C MET A 84 4.18 -12.91 -1.57
N GLU A 85 3.94 -13.81 -2.53
CA GLU A 85 4.21 -15.24 -2.36
C GLU A 85 5.70 -15.49 -2.14
N ASP A 86 6.58 -14.77 -2.84
CA ASP A 86 8.02 -14.92 -2.71
C ASP A 86 8.54 -14.38 -1.37
N TYR A 87 8.05 -13.22 -0.93
CA TYR A 87 8.33 -12.68 0.40
C TYR A 87 7.82 -13.62 1.51
N GLY A 88 6.60 -14.16 1.37
CA GLY A 88 6.05 -15.14 2.31
C GLY A 88 6.88 -16.43 2.36
N ARG A 89 7.30 -16.94 1.19
CA ARG A 89 8.19 -18.11 1.07
C ARG A 89 9.55 -17.86 1.73
N GLN A 90 10.17 -16.71 1.50
CA GLN A 90 11.46 -16.34 2.10
C GLN A 90 11.37 -16.21 3.63
N GLN A 91 10.31 -15.59 4.16
CA GLN A 91 10.08 -15.48 5.60
C GLN A 91 9.91 -16.86 6.26
N ALA A 92 9.10 -17.73 5.66
CA ALA A 92 8.90 -19.10 6.16
C ALA A 92 10.22 -19.88 6.19
N GLN A 93 11.08 -19.69 5.19
CA GLN A 93 12.36 -20.36 5.09
C GLN A 93 13.36 -19.89 6.17
N VAL A 94 13.39 -18.59 6.49
CA VAL A 94 14.20 -18.04 7.58
C VAL A 94 13.76 -18.56 8.96
N VAL A 95 12.44 -18.78 9.14
CA VAL A 95 11.90 -19.34 10.39
C VAL A 95 12.29 -20.81 10.54
N GLN A 96 12.24 -21.60 9.45
CA GLN A 96 12.66 -23.00 9.49
C GLN A 96 14.17 -23.17 9.74
N ASP A 97 14.99 -22.32 9.12
CA ASP A 97 16.46 -22.36 9.27
C ASP A 97 16.90 -22.01 10.71
N LYS A 98 16.17 -21.12 11.40
CA LYS A 98 16.39 -20.83 12.83
C LYS A 98 15.86 -21.90 13.78
N SER A 99 14.95 -22.76 13.32
CA SER A 99 14.33 -23.81 14.15
C SER A 99 15.10 -25.14 14.15
N ASN A 100 16.11 -25.29 13.28
CA ASN A 100 16.98 -26.45 13.23
C ASN A 100 18.47 -26.04 13.23
N PRO A 101 19.01 -25.56 14.36
CA PRO A 101 20.44 -25.31 14.47
C PRO A 101 21.20 -26.64 14.43
N SER A 102 22.13 -26.76 13.47
CA SER A 102 23.12 -27.85 13.45
C SER A 102 24.04 -27.81 14.67
#